data_AF-A0A8S1PVZ1-F1
#
_entry.id   AF-A0A8S1PVZ1-F1
#
_cell.length_a   1.000
_cell.length_b   1.000
_cell.length_c   1.000
_cell.angle_alpha   90.00
_cell.angle_beta   90.00
_cell.angle_gamma   90.00
#
_symmetry.space_group_name_H-M   'P 1'
#
loop_
_entity.id
_entity.type
_entity.pdbx_description
1 polymer ?
#
loop_
_entity_poly.entity_id
_entity_poly.type
_entity_poly.pdbx_seq_one_letter_code
_entity_poly.pdbx_strand_id
1 'polypeptide(L)'
;MLGVKQAAIEALVETGITILKGLVGSYFDASCYSVSQPDVGCVWITYLDGTRLKQNGKVASLFYHPTKQHTATTTGKLGQKRSVAGPGEWAISEQTKGAFGNQAFYNTL
;
A
#
# COMPACT_ATOMS: atom_id res chain seq x y z
N MET A 1 20.95 -1.58 20.65
CA MET A 1 20.27 -0.59 19.75
C MET A 1 19.50 -1.21 18.58
N LEU A 2 19.68 -2.49 18.23
CA LEU A 2 18.93 -3.14 17.13
C LEU A 2 17.43 -3.32 17.41
N GLY A 3 17.03 -3.60 18.65
CA GLY A 3 15.62 -3.83 19.00
C GLY A 3 14.70 -2.61 18.85
N VAL A 4 15.22 -1.38 19.01
CA VAL A 4 14.42 -0.16 18.92
C VAL A 4 14.03 0.16 17.46
N LYS A 5 14.93 -0.10 16.51
CA LYS A 5 14.66 0.11 15.07
C LYS A 5 13.65 -0.89 14.53
N GLN A 6 13.71 -2.13 15.00
CA GLN A 6 12.79 -3.19 14.62
C GLN A 6 11.36 -2.89 15.12
N ALA A 7 11.21 -2.50 16.39
CA ALA A 7 9.91 -2.14 16.97
C ALA A 7 9.24 -0.95 16.24
N ALA A 8 10.02 0.04 15.81
CA ALA A 8 9.49 1.17 15.04
C ALA A 8 8.95 0.76 13.67
N ILE A 9 9.60 -0.19 13.00
CA ILE A 9 9.16 -0.73 11.72
C ILE A 9 7.89 -1.58 11.90
N GLU A 10 7.83 -2.39 12.95
CA GLU A 10 6.62 -3.17 13.28
C GLU A 10 5.41 -2.26 13.53
N ALA A 11 5.60 -1.18 14.31
CA ALA A 11 4.56 -0.17 14.51
C ALA A 11 4.11 0.51 13.21
N LEU A 12 5.05 0.77 12.28
CA LEU A 12 4.71 1.29 10.94
C LEU A 12 3.91 0.29 10.12
N VAL A 13 4.27 -1.00 10.16
CA VAL A 13 3.52 -2.06 9.48
C VAL A 13 2.10 -2.16 10.04
N GLU A 14 1.94 -2.16 11.37
CA GLU A 14 0.63 -2.16 12.02
C GLU A 14 -0.22 -0.94 11.65
N THR A 15 0.40 0.24 11.63
CA THR A 15 -0.23 1.49 11.18
C THR A 15 -0.72 1.37 9.74
N GLY A 16 0.15 0.90 8.83
CA GLY A 16 -0.18 0.70 7.43
C GLY A 16 -1.31 -0.32 7.21
N ILE A 17 -1.31 -1.42 7.96
CA ILE A 17 -2.40 -2.42 7.92
C ILE A 17 -3.71 -1.83 8.44
N THR A 18 -3.66 -0.99 9.48
CA THR A 18 -4.85 -0.29 10.01
C THR A 18 -5.44 0.66 8.97
N ILE A 19 -4.59 1.45 8.31
CA ILE A 19 -4.98 2.32 7.20
C ILE A 19 -5.60 1.47 6.08
N LEU A 20 -4.95 0.37 5.68
CA LEU A 20 -5.43 -0.52 4.64
C LEU A 20 -6.83 -1.06 4.96
N LYS A 21 -7.04 -1.57 6.19
CA LYS A 21 -8.36 -2.06 6.65
C LYS A 21 -9.44 -0.98 6.54
N GLY A 22 -9.12 0.26 6.92
CA GLY A 22 -10.04 1.39 6.78
C GLY A 22 -10.37 1.71 5.32
N LEU A 23 -9.39 1.63 4.41
CA LEU A 23 -9.56 1.92 2.98
C LEU A 23 -10.37 0.85 2.25
N VAL A 24 -10.07 -0.44 2.48
CA VAL A 24 -10.72 -1.54 1.74
C VAL A 24 -11.96 -2.06 2.46
N GLY A 25 -12.16 -1.72 3.73
CA GLY A 25 -13.37 -2.02 4.49
C GLY A 25 -13.74 -3.51 4.47
N SER A 26 -14.99 -3.81 4.11
CA SER A 26 -15.51 -5.18 4.02
C SER A 26 -14.84 -6.06 2.95
N TYR A 27 -14.01 -5.47 2.08
CA TYR A 27 -13.22 -6.23 1.13
C TYR A 27 -11.95 -6.82 1.74
N PHE A 28 -11.55 -6.44 2.96
CA PHE A 28 -10.27 -6.86 3.55
C PHE A 28 -10.17 -8.38 3.68
N ASP A 29 -9.14 -8.95 3.04
CA ASP A 29 -8.71 -10.33 3.20
C ASP A 29 -7.20 -10.35 3.45
N ALA A 30 -6.78 -11.06 4.50
CA ALA A 30 -5.37 -11.14 4.88
C ALA A 30 -4.49 -11.86 3.84
N SER A 31 -5.08 -12.70 2.99
CA SER A 31 -4.40 -13.36 1.87
C SER A 31 -4.17 -12.46 0.65
N CYS A 32 -4.80 -11.28 0.64
CA CYS A 32 -4.81 -10.36 -0.50
C CYS A 32 -3.88 -9.16 -0.35
N TYR A 33 -3.10 -9.09 0.74
CA TYR A 33 -2.10 -8.06 0.93
C TYR A 33 -0.69 -8.65 1.06
N SER A 34 0.30 -7.83 0.72
CA SER A 34 1.71 -8.14 0.92
C SER A 34 2.42 -6.93 1.49
N VAL A 35 3.38 -7.17 2.38
CA VAL A 35 4.22 -6.16 3.02
C VAL A 35 5.66 -6.40 2.59
N SER A 36 6.36 -5.32 2.26
CA SER A 36 7.78 -5.36 1.93
C SER A 36 8.50 -4.13 2.48
N GLN A 37 9.82 -4.25 2.63
CA GLN A 37 10.69 -3.21 3.16
C GLN A 37 11.83 -2.98 2.15
N PRO A 38 11.61 -2.12 1.14
CA PRO A 38 12.55 -1.99 0.04
C PRO A 38 13.84 -1.23 0.41
N ASP A 39 13.81 -0.42 1.47
CA ASP A 39 14.95 0.30 2.03
C ASP A 39 14.75 0.44 3.55
N VAL A 40 15.81 0.82 4.26
CA VAL A 40 15.85 0.96 5.72
C VAL A 40 14.77 1.93 6.19
N GLY A 41 13.87 1.44 7.04
CA GLY A 41 12.79 2.22 7.62
C GLY A 41 11.63 2.50 6.65
N CYS A 42 11.66 1.96 5.44
CA CYS A 42 10.54 2.05 4.49
C CYS A 42 9.58 0.89 4.68
N VAL A 43 8.29 1.15 4.43
CA VAL A 43 7.26 0.10 4.41
C VAL A 43 6.42 0.29 3.17
N TRP A 44 6.30 -0.76 2.38
CA TRP A 44 5.40 -0.82 1.24
C TRP A 44 4.38 -1.94 1.42
N ILE A 45 3.11 -1.57 1.36
CA ILE A 45 1.97 -2.49 1.46
C ILE A 45 1.19 -2.43 0.15
N THR A 46 0.94 -3.61 -0.42
CA THR A 46 0.07 -3.77 -1.59
C THR A 46 -1.17 -4.54 -1.21
N TYR A 47 -2.27 -4.24 -1.90
CA TYR A 47 -3.51 -4.98 -1.79
C TYR A 47 -4.09 -5.25 -3.17
N LEU A 48 -4.52 -6.48 -3.41
CA LEU A 48 -5.31 -6.85 -4.57
C LEU A 48 -6.35 -7.89 -4.15
N ASP A 49 -7.62 -7.51 -4.16
CA ASP A 49 -8.71 -8.45 -3.90
C ASP A 49 -8.64 -9.62 -4.92
N GLY A 50 -8.36 -10.82 -4.38
CA GLY A 50 -8.15 -12.06 -5.13
C GLY A 50 -9.43 -12.63 -5.77
N THR A 51 -10.60 -12.04 -5.49
CA THR A 51 -11.86 -12.51 -6.06
C THR A 51 -11.94 -12.18 -7.55
N ARG A 52 -11.52 -13.12 -8.41
CA ARG A 52 -11.41 -12.94 -9.88
C ARG A 52 -12.70 -12.42 -10.55
N LEU A 53 -13.87 -12.85 -10.07
CA LEU A 53 -15.17 -12.51 -10.68
C LEU A 53 -15.82 -11.23 -10.13
N LYS A 54 -15.34 -10.67 -9.01
CA LYS A 54 -15.90 -9.42 -8.48
C LYS A 54 -15.21 -8.22 -9.14
N GLN A 55 -15.93 -7.50 -10.01
CA GLN A 55 -15.47 -6.23 -10.58
C GLN A 55 -15.59 -5.03 -9.60
N ASN A 56 -16.01 -5.29 -8.36
CA ASN A 56 -16.15 -4.28 -7.29
C ASN A 56 -15.06 -4.41 -6.22
N GLY A 57 -14.10 -5.31 -6.40
CA GLY A 57 -12.97 -5.47 -5.49
C GLY A 57 -12.04 -4.27 -5.50
N LYS A 58 -11.01 -4.32 -4.66
CA LYS A 58 -10.10 -3.20 -4.41
C LYS A 58 -8.67 -3.53 -4.83
N VAL A 59 -7.96 -2.51 -5.32
CA VAL A 59 -6.51 -2.50 -5.47
C VAL A 59 -5.96 -1.30 -4.71
N ALA A 60 -4.94 -1.51 -3.89
CA ALA A 60 -4.30 -0.45 -3.12
C ALA A 60 -2.77 -0.58 -3.11
N SER A 61 -2.11 0.58 -2.99
CA SER A 61 -0.68 0.73 -2.76
C SER A 61 -0.51 1.77 -1.65
N LEU A 62 0.16 1.39 -0.58
CA LEU A 62 0.50 2.28 0.54
C LEU A 62 2.02 2.23 0.69
N PHE A 63 2.69 3.36 0.54
CA PHE A 63 4.13 3.45 0.69
C PHE A 63 4.50 4.51 1.71
N TYR A 64 5.41 4.17 2.61
CA TYR A 64 6.03 5.06 3.57
C TYR A 64 7.53 5.10 3.32
N HIS A 65 8.08 6.30 3.25
CA HIS A 65 9.52 6.52 3.20
C HIS A 65 9.93 7.60 4.22
N PRO A 66 10.93 7.36 5.09
CA PRO A 66 11.26 8.27 6.19
C PRO A 66 11.93 9.57 5.75
N THR A 67 12.74 9.54 4.68
CA THR A 67 13.63 10.65 4.32
C THR A 67 13.43 11.24 2.92
N LYS A 68 12.73 10.55 2.02
CA LYS A 68 12.58 10.94 0.62
C LYS A 68 11.11 11.15 0.28
N GLN A 69 10.88 12.09 -0.64
CA GLN A 69 9.58 12.21 -1.27
C GLN A 69 9.31 10.93 -2.08
N HIS A 70 8.07 10.49 -2.08
CA HIS A 70 7.73 9.21 -2.68
C HIS A 70 6.28 9.18 -3.15
N THR A 71 5.96 8.12 -3.88
CA THR A 71 4.65 7.93 -4.49
C THR A 71 4.15 6.52 -4.28
N ALA A 72 2.83 6.42 -4.18
CA ALA A 72 2.10 5.16 -4.30
C ALA A 72 1.18 5.26 -5.51
N THR A 73 1.24 4.25 -6.38
CA THR A 73 0.48 4.22 -7.62
C THR A 73 -0.29 2.91 -7.74
N THR A 74 -1.53 3.02 -8.21
CA THR A 74 -2.36 1.88 -8.57
C THR A 74 -2.83 2.01 -10.02
N THR A 75 -2.98 0.89 -10.71
CA THR A 75 -3.70 0.78 -11.97
C THR A 75 -4.87 -0.16 -11.75
N GLY A 76 -6.08 0.30 -12.08
CA GLY A 76 -7.31 -0.45 -11.88
C GLY A 76 -8.39 -0.05 -12.88
N LYS A 77 -9.66 -0.11 -12.45
CA LYS A 77 -10.81 0.19 -13.32
C LYS A 77 -10.80 1.62 -13.87
N LEU A 78 -10.25 2.57 -13.10
CA LEU A 78 -10.22 3.98 -13.45
C LEU A 78 -8.89 4.39 -14.10
N GLY A 79 -8.10 3.42 -14.58
CA GLY A 79 -6.75 3.65 -15.07
C GLY A 79 -5.75 3.85 -13.94
N GLN A 80 -4.73 4.68 -14.19
CA GLN A 80 -3.66 4.91 -13.24
C GLN A 80 -4.02 6.06 -12.28
N LYS A 81 -3.91 5.80 -10.97
CA LYS A 81 -3.99 6.82 -9.92
C LYS A 81 -2.70 6.86 -9.13
N ARG A 82 -2.24 8.06 -8.81
CA ARG A 82 -0.99 8.29 -8.08
C ARG A 82 -1.25 9.22 -6.89
N SER A 83 -0.66 8.88 -5.76
CA SER A 83 -0.55 9.73 -4.58
C SER A 83 0.92 10.03 -4.32
N VAL A 84 1.20 11.23 -3.83
CA VAL A 84 2.55 11.74 -3.55
C VAL A 84 2.55 12.19 -2.09
N ALA A 85 3.59 11.82 -1.34
CA ALA A 85 3.76 12.22 0.04
C ALA A 85 5.20 12.67 0.30
N GLY A 86 5.36 13.51 1.32
CA GLY A 86 6.67 13.97 1.78
C GLY A 86 7.41 12.90 2.59
N PRO A 87 8.66 13.19 2.99
CA PRO A 87 9.39 12.37 3.94
C PRO A 87 8.61 12.18 5.25
N GLY A 88 8.54 10.94 5.74
CA GLY A 88 7.89 10.62 7.02
C GLY A 88 6.37 10.54 6.96
N GLU A 89 5.78 10.56 5.76
CA GLU A 89 4.34 10.47 5.54
C GLU A 89 3.98 9.21 4.74
N TRP A 90 2.69 8.86 4.70
CA TRP A 90 2.18 7.77 3.87
C TRP A 90 1.66 8.30 2.53
N ALA A 91 2.24 7.84 1.43
CA ALA A 91 1.60 7.92 0.13
C ALA A 91 0.59 6.77 -0.01
N ILE A 92 -0.67 7.10 -0.31
CA ILE A 92 -1.77 6.13 -0.35
C ILE A 92 -2.54 6.26 -1.67
N SER A 93 -2.63 5.18 -2.43
CA SER A 93 -3.45 5.08 -3.63
C SER A 93 -4.37 3.87 -3.54
N GLU A 94 -5.66 4.08 -3.71
CA GLU A 94 -6.69 3.03 -3.74
C GLU A 94 -7.67 3.29 -4.88
N GLN A 95 -8.14 2.20 -5.48
CA GLN A 95 -9.27 2.24 -6.39
C GLN A 95 -9.94 0.87 -6.55
N THR A 96 -11.09 0.88 -7.23
CA THR A 96 -11.74 -0.33 -7.70
C THR A 96 -10.85 -1.08 -8.69
N LYS A 97 -10.69 -2.39 -8.50
CA LYS A 97 -9.92 -3.25 -9.40
C LYS A 97 -10.63 -3.40 -10.75
N GLY A 98 -9.86 -3.37 -11.83
CA GLY A 98 -10.31 -3.76 -13.16
C GLY A 98 -10.44 -5.28 -13.28
N ALA A 99 -11.02 -5.75 -14.39
CA ALA A 99 -11.07 -7.18 -14.70
C ALA A 99 -9.69 -7.78 -14.96
N PHE A 100 -8.78 -6.99 -15.52
CA PHE A 100 -7.40 -7.35 -15.86
C PHE A 100 -6.48 -6.14 -15.68
N GLY A 101 -5.17 -6.35 -15.72
CA GLY A 101 -4.17 -5.27 -15.72
C GLY A 101 -4.06 -4.50 -14.41
N ASN A 102 -4.53 -5.08 -13.29
CA ASN A 102 -4.38 -4.44 -11.98
C ASN A 102 -2.92 -4.41 -11.57
N GLN A 103 -2.45 -3.25 -11.12
CA GLN A 103 -1.07 -3.07 -10.67
C GLN A 103 -1.04 -2.18 -9.43
N ALA A 104 -0.08 -2.44 -8.57
CA ALA A 104 0.27 -1.60 -7.44
C ALA A 104 1.80 -1.48 -7.43
N PHE A 105 2.30 -0.24 -7.37
CA PHE A 105 3.73 0.03 -7.31
C PHE A 105 4.00 1.30 -6.51
N TYR A 106 5.27 1.51 -6.19
CA TYR A 106 5.78 2.69 -5.51
C TYR A 106 6.95 3.25 -6.30
N ASN A 107 7.24 4.54 -6.10
CA ASN A 107 8.48 5.14 -6.55
C ASN A 107 8.99 6.10 -5.48
N THR A 108 10.29 6.13 -5.31
CA THR A 108 10.99 7.20 -4.61
C THR A 108 11.35 8.28 -5.63
N LEU A 109 11.16 9.55 -5.27
CA LEU A 109 11.44 10.70 -6.14
C LEU A 109 12.83 11.29 -5.85
#